data_AF-A0A9D9BDE0-F1
#
_entry.id   AF-A0A9D9BDE0-F1
#
_cell.length_a   1.000
_cell.length_b   1.000
_cell.length_c   1.000
_cell.angle_alpha   90.00
_cell.angle_beta   90.00
_cell.angle_gamma   90.00
#
_symmetry.space_group_name_H-M   'P 1'
#
loop_
_entity.id
_entity.type
_entity.pdbx_description
1 polymer ?
#
loop_
_entity_poly.entity_id
_entity_poly.type
_entity_poly.pdbx_seq_one_letter_code
_entity_poly.pdbx_strand_id
1 'polypeptide(L)'
;MKASTRRAYALLASLIANFPAIAHGGSQEQLEDLNRVPTQFHLDWKADTGVLTVTASTGCRSAHTGATLSDDLTVAIDQTANSIQISGSFLSRAQKQNRPRIGPTDCMGSKSRQITIDGVSSGTYRLLRDNKLVDDLPFQGTGFDYVIDRYQLRNRLNQGILSKGDVRGSARP
;
A
#
# COMPACT_ATOMS: atom_id res chain seq x y z
N MET A 1 -11.41 -76.71 -10.46
CA MET A 1 -12.44 -76.00 -11.26
C MET A 1 -12.18 -74.51 -11.16
N LYS A 2 -11.99 -73.83 -12.30
CA LYS A 2 -11.94 -72.35 -12.39
C LYS A 2 -13.36 -71.83 -12.55
N ALA A 3 -13.72 -70.75 -11.85
CA ALA A 3 -14.79 -69.83 -12.26
C ALA A 3 -14.43 -68.41 -11.79
N SER A 4 -14.21 -67.54 -12.77
CA SER A 4 -14.05 -66.09 -12.62
C SER A 4 -15.44 -65.44 -12.64
N THR A 5 -15.68 -64.36 -11.88
CA THR A 5 -16.51 -63.24 -12.38
C THR A 5 -16.16 -61.95 -11.61
N ARG A 6 -15.77 -60.93 -12.38
CA ARG A 6 -15.58 -59.52 -12.00
C ARG A 6 -16.92 -58.80 -11.88
N ARG A 7 -17.00 -57.77 -11.00
CA ARG A 7 -17.77 -56.50 -11.11
C ARG A 7 -18.01 -55.96 -9.68
N ALA A 8 -18.16 -54.69 -9.34
CA ALA A 8 -17.93 -53.37 -9.93
C ALA A 8 -18.73 -52.40 -9.02
N TYR A 9 -18.11 -51.28 -8.60
CA TYR A 9 -18.70 -50.03 -8.10
C TYR A 9 -19.73 -50.01 -6.95
N ALA A 10 -19.44 -49.20 -5.93
CA ALA A 10 -20.36 -48.17 -5.47
C ALA A 10 -19.58 -46.99 -4.87
N LEU A 11 -19.63 -45.85 -5.56
CA LEU A 11 -19.15 -44.55 -5.09
C LEU A 11 -19.94 -44.14 -3.84
N LEU A 12 -19.24 -43.78 -2.77
CA LEU A 12 -19.81 -42.93 -1.73
C LEU A 12 -19.48 -41.48 -2.08
N ALA A 13 -20.48 -40.81 -2.64
CA ALA A 13 -20.49 -39.39 -2.91
C ALA A 13 -20.51 -38.61 -1.58
N SER A 14 -19.36 -38.06 -1.19
CA SER A 14 -19.30 -37.02 -0.18
C SER A 14 -19.72 -35.69 -0.82
N LEU A 15 -20.97 -35.29 -0.56
CA LEU A 15 -21.48 -33.95 -0.78
C LEU A 15 -20.69 -32.96 0.09
N ILE A 16 -19.65 -32.36 -0.48
CA ILE A 16 -19.07 -31.14 0.07
C ILE A 16 -20.02 -30.01 -0.34
N ALA A 17 -20.75 -29.50 0.64
CA ALA A 17 -21.48 -28.24 0.52
C ALA A 17 -20.44 -27.11 0.39
N ASN A 18 -20.03 -26.82 -0.85
CA ASN A 18 -19.30 -25.60 -1.17
C ASN A 18 -20.30 -24.44 -1.08
N PHE A 19 -20.17 -23.67 0.00
CA PHE A 19 -20.76 -22.35 0.11
C PHE A 19 -20.38 -21.53 -1.13
N PRO A 20 -21.32 -20.82 -1.77
CA PRO A 20 -20.92 -19.81 -2.73
C PRO A 20 -20.18 -18.73 -1.94
N ALA A 21 -18.86 -18.67 -2.14
CA ALA A 21 -18.11 -17.46 -1.85
C ALA A 21 -18.67 -16.37 -2.77
N ILE A 22 -19.70 -15.67 -2.30
CA ILE A 22 -20.13 -14.39 -2.88
C ILE A 22 -19.11 -13.36 -2.39
N ALA A 23 -17.87 -13.52 -2.85
CA ALA A 23 -16.91 -12.45 -2.84
C ALA A 23 -17.40 -11.46 -3.89
N HIS A 24 -17.95 -10.34 -3.41
CA HIS A 24 -18.12 -9.12 -4.20
C HIS A 24 -16.73 -8.61 -4.59
N GLY A 25 -16.08 -9.29 -5.53
CA GLY A 25 -14.88 -8.82 -6.20
C GLY A 25 -15.34 -7.83 -7.27
N GLY A 26 -15.23 -6.53 -6.97
CA GLY A 26 -15.25 -5.51 -8.01
C GLY A 26 -14.33 -5.96 -9.13
N SER A 27 -14.87 -6.02 -10.35
CA SER A 27 -14.21 -6.65 -11.48
C SER A 27 -12.81 -6.08 -11.68
N GLN A 28 -11.84 -6.97 -11.79
CA GLN A 28 -10.43 -6.67 -12.08
C GLN A 28 -10.27 -5.76 -13.32
N GLU A 29 -11.25 -5.79 -14.24
CA GLU A 29 -11.37 -4.87 -15.39
C GLU A 29 -11.49 -3.37 -15.02
N GLN A 30 -11.97 -3.01 -13.83
CA GLN A 30 -12.09 -1.58 -13.44
C GLN A 30 -10.75 -0.93 -13.06
N LEU A 31 -9.70 -1.73 -12.81
CA LEU A 31 -8.40 -1.23 -12.37
C LEU A 31 -7.39 -1.05 -13.52
N GLU A 32 -7.63 -1.63 -14.70
CA GLU A 32 -6.66 -1.61 -15.81
C GLU A 32 -6.45 -0.20 -16.40
N ASP A 33 -7.47 0.66 -16.34
CA ASP A 33 -7.40 2.05 -16.79
C ASP A 33 -6.95 3.04 -15.69
N LEU A 34 -6.55 2.55 -14.51
CA LEU A 34 -6.18 3.39 -13.38
C LEU A 34 -4.67 3.53 -13.23
N ASN A 35 -4.21 4.78 -13.18
CA ASN A 35 -2.84 5.14 -12.89
C ASN A 35 -2.67 5.47 -11.41
N ARG A 36 -1.60 4.96 -10.80
CA ARG A 36 -1.17 5.34 -9.45
C ARG A 36 -0.85 6.84 -9.39
N VAL A 37 -1.40 7.50 -8.40
CA VAL A 37 -1.15 8.92 -8.15
C VAL A 37 -0.02 9.06 -7.13
N PRO A 38 0.99 9.90 -7.39
CA PRO A 38 2.03 10.20 -6.41
C PRO A 38 1.40 10.67 -5.09
N THR A 39 1.74 9.97 -4.01
CA THR A 39 1.13 10.13 -2.69
C THR A 39 2.22 10.50 -1.68
N GLN A 40 1.96 11.51 -0.86
CA GLN A 40 2.74 11.89 0.30
C GLN A 40 2.16 11.20 1.54
N PHE A 41 3.02 10.81 2.48
CA PHE A 41 2.60 10.25 3.77
C PHE A 41 3.09 11.13 4.91
N HIS A 42 2.24 11.30 5.90
CA HIS A 42 2.52 11.94 7.17
C HIS A 42 2.15 10.96 8.28
N LEU A 43 3.10 10.65 9.16
CA LEU A 43 2.94 9.75 10.28
C LEU A 43 3.13 10.57 11.57
N ASP A 44 2.10 10.62 12.39
CA ASP A 44 2.10 11.28 13.70
C ASP A 44 1.79 10.24 14.77
N TRP A 45 2.74 9.99 15.66
CA TRP A 45 2.59 9.09 16.80
C TRP A 45 2.64 9.87 18.12
N LYS A 46 1.71 9.57 19.01
CA LYS A 46 1.59 10.19 20.32
C LYS A 46 1.93 9.18 21.41
N ALA A 47 2.97 9.46 22.19
CA ALA A 47 3.49 8.51 23.18
C ALA A 47 2.55 8.28 24.38
N ASP A 48 1.80 9.32 24.74
CA ASP A 48 0.84 9.32 25.86
C ASP A 48 -0.39 8.43 25.60
N THR A 49 -0.83 8.36 24.37
CA THR A 49 -2.02 7.60 23.93
C THR A 49 -1.65 6.32 23.19
N GLY A 50 -0.41 6.19 22.71
CA GLY A 50 0.02 5.10 21.83
C GLY A 50 -0.66 5.13 20.47
N VAL A 51 -1.22 6.26 20.05
CA VAL A 51 -1.96 6.39 18.80
C VAL A 51 -1.01 6.78 17.68
N LEU A 52 -0.99 6.00 16.60
CA LEU A 52 -0.35 6.35 15.33
C LEU A 52 -1.42 6.78 14.33
N THR A 53 -1.29 8.00 13.83
CA THR A 53 -2.08 8.54 12.73
C THR A 53 -1.23 8.54 11.46
N VAL A 54 -1.72 7.87 10.41
CA VAL A 54 -1.12 7.91 9.06
C VAL A 54 -2.04 8.68 8.13
N THR A 55 -1.58 9.82 7.65
CA THR A 55 -2.26 10.64 6.66
C THR A 55 -1.59 10.50 5.31
N ALA A 56 -2.31 9.93 4.34
CA ALA A 56 -1.92 9.88 2.95
C ALA A 56 -2.58 11.04 2.18
N SER A 57 -1.83 11.74 1.34
CA SER A 57 -2.38 12.83 0.53
C SER A 57 -1.82 12.88 -0.89
N THR A 58 -2.64 13.28 -1.86
CA THR A 58 -2.19 13.49 -3.24
C THR A 58 -1.49 14.84 -3.44
N GLY A 59 -1.55 15.73 -2.45
CA GLY A 59 -1.18 17.15 -2.56
C GLY A 59 -1.98 17.91 -3.63
N CYS A 60 -1.59 19.16 -3.89
CA CYS A 60 -2.14 19.93 -5.01
C CYS A 60 -1.63 19.37 -6.35
N ARG A 61 -2.46 19.46 -7.38
CA ARG A 61 -2.26 18.84 -8.70
C ARG A 61 -2.60 19.85 -9.79
N SER A 62 -2.02 19.72 -10.98
CA SER A 62 -2.42 20.55 -12.13
C SER A 62 -3.93 20.42 -12.38
N ALA A 63 -4.63 21.55 -12.38
CA ALA A 63 -6.08 21.69 -12.35
C ALA A 63 -6.80 20.97 -13.49
N HIS A 64 -8.07 20.65 -13.25
CA HIS A 64 -9.06 20.06 -14.19
C HIS A 64 -8.94 18.57 -14.48
N THR A 65 -8.82 17.76 -13.43
CA THR A 65 -9.17 16.34 -13.54
C THR A 65 -10.34 16.05 -12.63
N GLY A 66 -11.53 15.89 -13.20
CA GLY A 66 -12.61 15.06 -12.64
C GLY A 66 -12.19 13.58 -12.61
N ALA A 67 -10.95 13.32 -12.20
CA ALA A 67 -10.45 12.00 -11.96
C ALA A 67 -11.14 11.51 -10.70
N THR A 68 -12.05 10.56 -10.86
CA THR A 68 -12.47 9.72 -9.74
C THR A 68 -11.20 9.16 -9.14
N LEU A 69 -10.92 9.60 -7.91
CA LEU A 69 -9.84 9.10 -7.09
C LEU A 69 -10.46 8.03 -6.20
N SER A 70 -10.27 6.77 -6.56
CA SER A 70 -10.39 5.67 -5.62
C SER A 70 -9.04 5.46 -4.94
N ASP A 71 -9.02 4.69 -3.87
CA ASP A 71 -7.78 4.26 -3.26
C ASP A 71 -7.92 2.86 -2.68
N ASP A 72 -6.82 2.13 -2.71
CA ASP A 72 -6.65 0.81 -2.09
C ASP A 72 -5.65 0.90 -0.92
N LEU A 73 -5.53 2.09 -0.31
CA LEU A 73 -4.58 2.34 0.76
C LEU A 73 -4.85 1.45 1.97
N THR A 74 -3.80 0.80 2.43
CA THR A 74 -3.81 -0.04 3.64
C THR A 74 -2.57 0.25 4.46
N VAL A 75 -2.74 0.23 5.79
CA VAL A 75 -1.65 0.33 6.75
C VAL A 75 -1.79 -0.84 7.71
N ALA A 76 -0.72 -1.61 7.86
CA ALA A 76 -0.64 -2.69 8.83
C ALA A 76 0.58 -2.46 9.73
N ILE A 77 0.44 -2.76 11.02
CA ILE A 77 1.53 -2.71 11.98
C ILE A 77 1.76 -4.12 12.54
N ASP A 78 3.02 -4.53 12.56
CA ASP A 78 3.48 -5.71 13.28
C ASP A 78 4.40 -5.23 14.40
N GLN A 79 3.89 -5.25 15.63
CA GLN A 79 4.63 -4.84 16.83
C GLN A 79 5.66 -5.89 17.28
N THR A 80 5.54 -7.13 16.82
CA THR A 80 6.53 -8.18 17.14
C THR A 80 7.76 -8.03 16.25
N ALA A 81 7.53 -7.77 14.96
CA ALA A 81 8.59 -7.54 13.98
C ALA A 81 9.09 -6.08 13.90
N ASN A 82 8.49 -5.18 14.70
CA ASN A 82 8.66 -3.74 14.66
C ASN A 82 8.62 -3.20 13.23
N SER A 83 7.51 -3.42 12.54
CA SER A 83 7.34 -2.98 11.16
C SER A 83 5.98 -2.35 10.89
N ILE A 84 5.98 -1.34 10.02
CA ILE A 84 4.80 -0.65 9.54
C ILE A 84 4.78 -0.84 8.03
N GLN A 85 3.77 -1.53 7.52
CA GLN A 85 3.57 -1.74 6.09
C GLN A 85 2.49 -0.80 5.58
N ILE A 86 2.83 0.04 4.60
CA ILE A 86 1.88 0.84 3.84
C ILE A 86 1.77 0.28 2.43
N SER A 87 0.60 -0.13 1.98
CA SER A 87 0.37 -0.65 0.62
C SER A 87 -0.74 0.12 -0.09
N GLY A 88 -0.87 -0.07 -1.40
CA GLY A 88 -1.90 0.59 -2.23
C GLY A 88 -1.62 2.08 -2.49
N SER A 89 -2.44 2.81 -3.22
CA SER A 89 -2.22 4.21 -3.60
C SER A 89 -3.57 4.88 -3.88
N PHE A 90 -3.58 6.20 -3.97
CA PHE A 90 -4.62 6.86 -4.74
C PHE A 90 -4.51 6.45 -6.22
N LEU A 91 -5.64 6.19 -6.86
CA LEU A 91 -5.75 5.72 -8.24
C LEU A 91 -6.57 6.72 -9.04
N SER A 92 -6.12 7.08 -10.24
CA SER A 92 -6.85 7.99 -11.13
C SER A 92 -6.95 7.41 -12.53
N ARG A 93 -8.11 7.55 -13.17
CA ARG A 93 -8.27 7.13 -14.57
C ARG A 93 -7.25 7.80 -15.49
N ALA A 94 -6.68 7.02 -16.40
CA ALA A 94 -5.86 7.52 -17.49
C ALA A 94 -6.61 8.62 -18.24
N GLN A 95 -5.89 9.68 -18.61
CA GLN A 95 -6.49 10.66 -19.50
C GLN A 95 -6.69 10.01 -20.87
N LYS A 96 -7.83 10.30 -21.49
CA LYS A 96 -8.01 10.04 -22.92
C LYS A 96 -6.87 10.74 -23.66
N GLN A 97 -6.12 9.98 -24.46
CA GLN A 97 -5.13 10.52 -25.40
C GLN A 97 -5.80 11.68 -26.16
N ASN A 98 -5.20 12.87 -26.17
CA ASN A 98 -5.69 14.15 -26.76
C ASN A 98 -6.34 15.19 -25.83
N ARG A 99 -6.24 15.08 -24.50
CA ARG A 99 -6.55 16.20 -23.59
C ARG A 99 -5.33 16.58 -22.75
N PRO A 100 -4.42 17.45 -23.24
CA PRO A 100 -3.28 17.89 -22.45
C PRO A 100 -3.76 18.58 -21.17
N ARG A 101 -3.02 18.36 -20.07
CA ARG A 101 -3.26 19.06 -18.80
C ARG A 101 -2.75 20.48 -18.96
N ILE A 102 -3.67 21.42 -19.19
CA ILE A 102 -3.36 22.83 -19.31
C ILE A 102 -4.15 23.53 -18.22
N GLY A 103 -3.45 24.00 -17.19
CA GLY A 103 -4.04 24.71 -16.06
C GLY A 103 -3.04 24.90 -14.94
N PRO A 104 -3.20 25.94 -14.10
CA PRO A 104 -2.38 26.13 -12.92
C PRO A 104 -2.50 24.93 -11.97
N THR A 105 -1.51 24.71 -11.13
CA THR A 105 -1.67 23.79 -10.00
C THR A 105 -2.71 24.37 -9.05
N ASP A 106 -3.84 23.69 -8.90
CA ASP A 106 -4.81 23.99 -7.86
C ASP A 106 -4.94 22.80 -6.90
N CYS A 107 -5.50 23.05 -5.73
CA CYS A 107 -5.76 21.99 -4.75
C CYS A 107 -7.20 21.45 -4.91
N MET A 108 -7.93 21.93 -5.92
CA MET A 108 -9.28 21.46 -6.24
C MET A 108 -9.20 20.07 -6.86
N GLY A 109 -9.44 19.05 -6.03
CA GLY A 109 -9.29 17.64 -6.42
C GLY A 109 -8.13 16.93 -5.74
N SER A 110 -7.45 17.58 -4.78
CA SER A 110 -6.60 16.86 -3.83
C SER A 110 -7.44 15.94 -2.97
N LYS A 111 -6.94 14.74 -2.68
CA LYS A 111 -7.54 13.82 -1.73
C LYS A 111 -6.58 13.56 -0.58
N SER A 112 -7.15 13.36 0.59
CA SER A 112 -6.48 12.86 1.77
C SER A 112 -7.26 11.69 2.35
N ARG A 113 -6.53 10.75 2.94
CA ARG A 113 -7.08 9.64 3.72
C ARG A 113 -6.27 9.52 5.00
N GLN A 114 -6.96 9.45 6.12
CA GLN A 114 -6.38 9.27 7.43
C GLN A 114 -6.71 7.87 7.93
N ILE A 115 -5.71 7.19 8.49
CA ILE A 115 -5.84 5.88 9.11
C ILE A 115 -5.23 6.00 10.51
N THR A 116 -6.01 5.66 11.52
CA THR A 116 -5.59 5.71 12.92
C THR A 116 -5.41 4.29 13.44
N ILE A 117 -4.34 4.06 14.20
CA ILE A 117 -3.99 2.77 14.78
C ILE A 117 -3.68 3.01 16.26
N ASP A 118 -4.42 2.32 17.13
CA ASP A 118 -4.26 2.45 18.58
C ASP A 118 -3.27 1.42 19.13
N GLY A 119 -2.75 1.68 20.33
CA GLY A 119 -1.94 0.73 21.08
C GLY A 119 -0.54 0.49 20.50
N VAL A 120 -0.01 1.42 19.71
CA VAL A 120 1.34 1.36 19.15
C VAL A 120 2.37 1.70 20.22
N SER A 121 3.17 0.70 20.59
CA SER A 121 4.22 0.83 21.59
C SER A 121 5.42 1.63 21.08
N SER A 122 6.15 2.25 22.01
CA SER A 122 7.43 2.93 21.70
C SER A 122 8.47 1.92 21.20
N GLY A 123 9.30 2.34 20.25
CA GLY A 123 10.34 1.49 19.66
C GLY A 123 10.81 2.03 18.31
N THR A 124 11.74 1.33 17.67
CA THR A 124 12.17 1.67 16.30
C THR A 124 11.45 0.77 15.31
N TYR A 125 10.61 1.35 14.45
CA TYR A 125 9.81 0.62 13.46
C TYR A 125 10.37 0.78 12.05
N ARG A 126 10.48 -0.33 11.32
CA ARG A 126 10.79 -0.33 9.89
C ARG A 126 9.57 0.07 9.08
N LEU A 127 9.64 1.20 8.40
CA LEU A 127 8.61 1.64 7.47
C LEU A 127 8.83 0.95 6.11
N LEU A 128 7.87 0.12 5.73
CA LEU A 128 7.85 -0.62 4.50
C LEU A 128 6.74 -0.11 3.58
N ARG A 129 7.03 -0.01 2.29
CA ARG A 129 6.07 0.38 1.25
C ARG A 129 6.11 -0.63 0.12
N ASP A 130 4.98 -1.30 -0.12
CA ASP A 130 4.91 -2.42 -1.07
C ASP A 130 6.08 -3.41 -0.85
N ASN A 131 6.36 -3.73 0.42
CA ASN A 131 7.44 -4.62 0.92
C ASN A 131 8.88 -4.12 0.70
N LYS A 132 9.06 -2.84 0.36
CA LYS A 132 10.38 -2.21 0.26
C LYS A 132 10.63 -1.29 1.45
N LEU A 133 11.82 -1.36 2.02
CA LEU A 133 12.22 -0.46 3.09
C LEU A 133 12.25 0.99 2.60
N VAL A 134 11.61 1.87 3.36
CA VAL A 134 11.57 3.31 3.12
C VAL A 134 12.38 4.06 4.16
N ASP A 135 12.23 3.71 5.44
CA ASP A 135 12.96 4.32 6.55
C ASP A 135 12.86 3.50 7.84
N ASP A 136 13.64 3.88 8.85
CA ASP A 136 13.51 3.43 10.24
C ASP A 136 12.98 4.58 11.10
N LEU A 137 11.87 4.35 11.80
CA LEU A 137 11.13 5.37 12.54
C LEU A 137 11.30 5.19 14.06
N PRO A 138 12.01 6.07 14.76
CA PRO A 138 12.17 5.99 16.21
C PRO A 138 10.96 6.59 16.95
N PHE A 139 9.99 5.76 17.33
CA PHE A 139 8.87 6.13 18.19
C PHE A 139 9.33 6.21 19.64
N GLN A 140 9.91 7.35 20.00
CA GLN A 140 10.52 7.59 21.31
C GLN A 140 10.15 9.00 21.81
N GLY A 141 10.40 9.26 23.10
CA GLY A 141 10.11 10.57 23.71
C GLY A 141 8.62 10.83 23.90
N THR A 142 8.19 12.07 23.69
CA THR A 142 6.80 12.52 23.90
C THR A 142 5.90 12.33 22.69
N GLY A 143 6.47 12.00 21.53
CA GLY A 143 5.77 11.81 20.27
C GLY A 143 6.73 11.84 19.11
N PHE A 144 6.23 11.47 17.94
CA PHE A 144 7.01 11.39 16.71
C PHE A 144 6.20 11.95 15.56
N ASP A 145 6.81 12.84 14.79
CA ASP A 145 6.22 13.46 13.61
C ASP A 145 7.14 13.24 12.40
N TYR A 146 6.62 12.62 11.35
CA TYR A 146 7.39 12.26 10.18
C TYR A 146 6.61 12.45 8.89
N VAL A 147 7.20 13.21 7.98
CA VAL A 147 6.62 13.46 6.66
C VAL A 147 7.58 12.93 5.60
N ILE A 148 7.04 12.11 4.70
CA ILE A 148 7.75 11.72 3.47
C ILE A 148 6.97 12.20 2.26
N ASP A 149 7.57 13.14 1.54
CA ASP A 149 6.99 13.67 0.32
C ASP A 149 7.04 12.65 -0.82
N ARG A 150 6.21 12.86 -1.83
CA ARG A 150 6.08 11.98 -3.00
C ARG A 150 7.36 11.82 -3.83
N TYR A 151 8.24 12.82 -3.85
CA TYR A 151 9.52 12.75 -4.57
C TYR A 151 10.56 11.97 -3.78
N GLN A 152 10.68 12.23 -2.47
CA GLN A 152 11.52 11.48 -1.55
C GLN A 152 11.13 10.01 -1.54
N LEU A 153 9.83 9.71 -1.41
CA LEU A 153 9.32 8.34 -1.45
C LEU A 153 9.73 7.63 -2.74
N ARG A 154 9.51 8.27 -3.89
CA ARG A 154 9.91 7.72 -5.19
C ARG A 154 11.43 7.45 -5.24
N ASN A 155 12.23 8.41 -4.80
CA ASN A 155 13.69 8.28 -4.84
C ASN A 155 14.16 7.12 -3.96
N ARG A 156 13.64 6.99 -2.74
CA ARG A 156 14.01 5.89 -1.83
C ARG A 156 13.58 4.53 -2.35
N LEU A 157 12.37 4.41 -2.90
CA LEU A 157 11.89 3.18 -3.52
C LEU A 157 12.71 2.76 -4.75
N ASN A 158 13.25 3.73 -5.48
CA ASN A 158 14.13 3.50 -6.64
C ASN A 158 15.58 3.21 -6.22
N GLN A 159 16.08 3.83 -5.15
CA GLN A 159 17.39 3.52 -4.58
C GLN A 159 17.43 2.11 -4.00
N GLY A 160 16.32 1.60 -3.46
CA GLY A 160 16.16 0.19 -3.09
C GLY A 160 16.23 -0.79 -4.27
N ILE A 161 16.06 -0.33 -5.51
CA ILE A 161 16.29 -1.13 -6.74
C ILE A 161 17.78 -1.13 -7.12
N LEU A 162 18.52 -0.07 -6.77
CA LEU A 162 19.95 0.06 -7.03
C LEU A 162 20.86 -0.52 -5.94
N SER A 163 20.32 -0.86 -4.76
CA SER A 163 21.07 -1.50 -3.67
C SER A 163 21.41 -2.99 -3.91
N LYS A 164 21.21 -3.52 -5.12
CA LYS A 164 21.86 -4.76 -5.58
C LYS A 164 23.04 -4.40 -6.49
N GLY A 165 24.08 -3.81 -5.92
CA GLY A 165 25.30 -3.51 -6.67
C GLY A 165 26.25 -2.62 -5.88
N ASP A 166 27.31 -3.24 -5.34
CA ASP A 166 28.55 -2.64 -4.88
C ASP A 166 28.50 -1.58 -3.77
N VAL A 167 28.70 -2.07 -2.54
CA VAL A 167 29.50 -1.35 -1.55
C VAL A 167 30.94 -1.34 -2.04
N ARG A 168 31.36 -0.25 -2.69
CA ARG A 168 32.76 0.17 -2.66
C ARG A 168 32.84 1.52 -1.98
N GLY A 169 33.40 1.47 -0.77
CA GLY A 169 33.73 2.64 0.00
C GLY A 169 34.62 3.59 -0.80
N SER A 170 34.33 4.87 -0.66
CA SER A 170 35.34 5.90 -0.79
C SER A 170 35.07 6.92 0.30
N ALA A 171 35.68 6.69 1.46
CA ALA A 171 36.16 7.81 2.25
C ALA A 171 37.08 8.64 1.33
N ARG A 172 36.89 9.95 1.32
CA ARG A 172 37.78 10.90 0.66
C ARG A 172 37.82 12.19 1.49
N PRO A 173 38.92 12.94 1.35
CA PRO A 173 39.86 13.29 2.42
C PRO A 173 39.44 14.45 3.29
#